data_AF-A0A0M4N5W1-F1
#
_entry.id   AF-A0A0M4N5W1-F1
#
_cell.length_a   1.000
_cell.length_b   1.000
_cell.length_c   1.000
_cell.angle_alpha   90.00
_cell.angle_beta   90.00
_cell.angle_gamma   90.00
#
_symmetry.space_group_name_H-M   'P 1'
#
loop_
_entity.id
_entity.type
_entity.pdbx_description
1 polymer ?
#
loop_
_entity_poly.entity_id
_entity_poly.type
_entity_poly.pdbx_seq_one_letter_code
_entity_poly.pdbx_strand_id
1 'polypeptide(L)'
;MKKYSMSSETCIYCGTNRTIWNQKGKIGCIHCLKLFRKEYQTHIRQKDFMISSRFLQGQEFETFLRFESLSESEKIIELDRISSPFTYRLRIGRNLSGRIYPIAAGVPTQILREFLTHTLQVNPTLLKTEELPQQISWGEGNFFFGDEEHIRWEVLASTVSELFRQIENSPLEKLENQNDFDYDPELGYVTPCPTNAGTGIKISFKLSTKSWENRKNASFKIPGFLEFYLENSSEFVVFYLKNFALSQKNSFLNLVYYLALQVEPA
;
A
#
# COMPACT_ATOMS: atom_id res chain seq x y z
N MET A 1 9.82 48.13 -13.76
CA MET A 1 9.69 46.67 -13.58
C MET A 1 9.78 46.37 -12.08
N LYS A 2 8.65 46.06 -11.42
CA LYS A 2 8.67 45.63 -10.01
C LYS A 2 9.18 44.18 -9.97
N LYS A 3 10.35 43.95 -9.36
CA LYS A 3 10.82 42.61 -8.99
C LYS A 3 9.80 42.04 -8.00
N TYR A 4 9.03 41.04 -8.45
CA TYR A 4 8.28 40.20 -7.54
C TYR A 4 9.28 39.49 -6.63
N SER A 5 9.21 39.79 -5.34
CA SER A 5 9.83 38.99 -4.30
C SER A 5 9.18 37.60 -4.37
N MET A 6 9.87 36.63 -4.95
CA MET A 6 9.51 35.22 -4.79
C MET A 6 9.73 34.89 -3.31
N SER A 7 8.66 34.93 -2.51
CA SER A 7 8.69 34.34 -1.18
C SER A 7 9.22 32.91 -1.33
N SER A 8 10.29 32.57 -0.62
CA SER A 8 10.84 31.22 -0.62
C SER A 8 9.72 30.21 -0.37
N GLU A 9 9.37 29.41 -1.38
CA GLU A 9 8.37 28.34 -1.28
C GLU A 9 8.92 27.20 -0.41
N THR A 10 9.03 27.48 0.89
CA THR A 10 9.52 26.57 1.92
C THR A 10 8.41 26.36 2.94
N CYS A 11 8.10 25.10 3.22
CA CYS A 11 7.17 24.75 4.27
C CYS A 11 7.76 25.16 5.61
N ILE A 12 7.09 26.07 6.33
CA ILE A 12 7.57 26.60 7.61
C ILE A 12 7.66 25.54 8.72
N TYR A 13 6.99 24.39 8.54
CA TYR A 13 6.91 23.33 9.55
C TYR A 13 8.04 22.32 9.41
N CYS A 14 8.28 21.81 8.20
CA CYS A 14 9.25 20.74 7.95
C CYS A 14 10.42 21.14 7.06
N GLY A 15 10.48 22.39 6.59
CA GLY A 15 11.55 22.89 5.73
C GLY A 15 11.52 22.37 4.28
N THR A 16 10.53 21.55 3.89
CA THR A 16 10.41 21.09 2.50
C THR A 16 10.20 22.29 1.58
N ASN A 17 11.11 22.46 0.62
CA ASN A 17 11.04 23.51 -0.39
C ASN A 17 10.98 22.94 -1.80
N ARG A 18 10.85 23.80 -2.81
CA ARG A 18 10.78 23.40 -4.23
C ARG A 18 11.95 22.52 -4.67
N THR A 19 13.16 22.78 -4.20
CA THR A 19 14.35 21.97 -4.52
C THR A 19 14.23 20.56 -3.96
N ILE A 20 13.84 20.43 -2.68
CA ILE A 20 13.63 19.13 -2.04
C ILE A 20 12.51 18.35 -2.73
N TRP A 21 11.40 19.03 -3.07
CA TRP A 21 10.29 18.42 -3.81
C TRP A 21 10.74 17.89 -5.18
N ASN A 22 11.42 18.71 -5.98
CA ASN A 22 11.87 18.30 -7.32
C ASN A 22 12.87 17.14 -7.28
N GLN A 23 13.69 17.05 -6.23
CA GLN A 23 14.66 15.97 -6.07
C GLN A 23 14.04 14.66 -5.56
N LYS A 24 13.14 14.74 -4.58
CA LYS A 24 12.64 13.56 -3.86
C LYS A 24 11.21 13.15 -4.24
N GLY A 25 10.42 14.07 -4.81
CA GLY A 25 9.00 13.88 -5.06
C GLY A 25 8.17 13.65 -3.79
N LYS A 26 8.66 14.13 -2.64
CA LYS A 26 8.09 13.83 -1.31
C LYS A 26 7.85 15.08 -0.48
N ILE A 27 6.78 15.10 0.28
CA ILE A 27 6.48 16.13 1.29
C ILE A 27 6.95 15.70 2.68
N GLY A 28 7.35 16.63 3.53
CA GLY A 28 7.78 16.35 4.91
C GLY A 28 6.69 16.49 5.98
N CYS A 29 5.51 16.99 5.66
CA CYS A 29 4.32 17.04 6.54
C CYS A 29 3.09 17.45 5.71
N ILE A 30 1.88 17.31 6.26
CA ILE A 30 0.63 17.69 5.57
C ILE A 30 0.59 19.18 5.16
N HIS A 31 1.25 20.07 5.91
CA HIS A 31 1.26 21.50 5.59
C HIS A 31 1.98 21.84 4.28
N CYS A 32 2.79 20.92 3.75
CA CYS A 32 3.39 21.05 2.42
C CYS A 32 2.36 21.12 1.30
N LEU A 33 1.14 20.61 1.53
CA LEU A 33 0.04 20.73 0.56
C LEU A 33 -0.29 22.19 0.25
N LYS A 34 -0.05 23.14 1.18
CA LYS A 34 -0.21 24.58 0.89
C LYS A 34 0.67 25.07 -0.26
N LEU A 35 1.79 24.38 -0.54
CA LEU A 35 2.77 24.73 -1.56
C LEU A 35 2.69 23.81 -2.79
N PHE A 36 2.45 22.52 -2.57
CA PHE A 36 2.59 21.48 -3.60
C PHE A 36 1.29 20.70 -3.88
N ARG A 37 0.11 21.16 -3.42
CA ARG A 37 -1.16 20.39 -3.57
C ARG A 37 -1.40 19.91 -4.99
N LYS A 38 -1.22 20.80 -5.98
CA LYS A 38 -1.52 20.48 -7.38
C LYS A 38 -0.64 19.34 -7.88
N GLU A 39 0.68 19.46 -7.70
CA GLU A 39 1.65 18.45 -8.09
C GLU A 39 1.52 17.18 -7.26
N TYR A 40 1.18 17.29 -5.98
CA TYR A 40 0.90 16.13 -5.13
C TYR A 40 -0.28 15.34 -5.68
N GLN A 41 -1.40 16.02 -5.97
CA GLN A 41 -2.62 15.40 -6.49
C GLN A 41 -2.40 14.70 -7.83
N THR A 42 -1.57 15.23 -8.73
CA THR A 42 -1.30 14.57 -10.03
C THR A 42 -0.57 13.24 -9.89
N HIS A 43 0.08 12.97 -8.75
CA HIS A 43 0.82 11.74 -8.50
C HIS A 43 0.06 10.74 -7.62
N ILE A 44 -1.12 11.10 -7.12
CA ILE A 44 -1.99 10.16 -6.39
C ILE A 44 -2.47 9.07 -7.36
N ARG A 45 -2.38 7.80 -6.94
CA ARG A 45 -2.85 6.67 -7.75
C ARG A 45 -4.37 6.62 -7.78
N GLN A 46 -4.93 6.20 -8.91
CA GLN A 46 -6.38 6.06 -9.05
C GLN A 46 -6.91 5.05 -8.02
N LYS A 47 -8.10 5.34 -7.49
CA LYS A 47 -8.79 4.44 -6.56
C LYS A 47 -9.48 3.33 -7.33
N ASP A 48 -10.02 3.63 -8.51
CA ASP A 48 -10.87 2.68 -9.23
C ASP A 48 -10.02 1.73 -10.08
N PHE A 49 -9.98 0.46 -9.68
CA PHE A 49 -9.60 -0.63 -10.57
C PHE A 49 -10.69 -1.68 -10.59
N MET A 50 -10.91 -2.25 -11.78
CA MET A 50 -11.83 -3.35 -11.98
C MET A 50 -11.25 -4.27 -13.03
N ILE A 51 -11.15 -5.55 -12.69
CA ILE A 51 -10.77 -6.60 -13.64
C ILE A 51 -11.96 -7.51 -13.88
N SER A 52 -12.24 -7.74 -15.16
CA SER A 52 -13.43 -8.44 -15.61
C SER A 52 -13.14 -9.17 -16.92
N SER A 53 -13.89 -10.25 -17.16
CA SER A 53 -13.82 -11.07 -18.38
C SER A 53 -13.96 -10.25 -19.65
N ARG A 54 -14.63 -9.09 -19.60
CA ARG A 54 -14.83 -8.18 -20.74
C ARG A 54 -13.55 -7.73 -21.46
N PHE A 55 -12.39 -7.94 -20.85
CA PHE A 55 -11.08 -7.59 -21.42
C PHE A 55 -10.33 -8.80 -22.01
N LEU A 56 -10.90 -10.00 -21.95
CA LEU A 56 -10.29 -11.26 -22.39
C LEU A 56 -10.96 -11.79 -23.67
N GLN A 57 -10.24 -12.66 -24.39
CA GLN A 57 -10.72 -13.30 -25.62
C GLN A 57 -10.34 -14.79 -25.63
N GLY A 58 -11.07 -15.60 -26.40
CA GLY A 58 -10.75 -17.01 -26.62
C GLY A 58 -10.95 -17.91 -25.40
N GLN A 59 -10.13 -18.95 -25.24
CA GLN A 59 -10.29 -19.95 -24.18
C GLN A 59 -10.02 -19.39 -22.76
N GLU A 60 -9.20 -18.33 -22.67
CA GLU A 60 -8.96 -17.60 -21.42
C GLU A 60 -10.24 -16.89 -20.94
N PHE A 61 -11.09 -16.42 -21.86
CA PHE A 61 -12.36 -15.77 -21.54
C PHE A 61 -13.33 -16.72 -20.84
N GLU A 62 -13.59 -17.90 -21.39
CA GLU A 62 -14.56 -18.85 -20.82
C GLU A 62 -14.16 -19.31 -19.42
N THR A 63 -12.89 -19.62 -19.23
CA THR A 63 -12.32 -20.04 -17.94
C THR A 63 -12.43 -18.91 -16.92
N PHE A 64 -12.06 -17.70 -17.30
CA PHE A 64 -12.16 -16.53 -16.42
C PHE A 64 -13.61 -16.15 -16.11
N LEU A 65 -14.52 -16.22 -17.08
CA LEU A 65 -15.93 -15.88 -16.89
C LEU A 65 -16.58 -16.80 -15.84
N ARG A 66 -16.23 -18.09 -15.86
CA ARG A 66 -16.67 -19.04 -14.82
C ARG A 66 -16.14 -18.69 -13.45
N PHE A 67 -14.87 -18.30 -13.35
CA PHE A 67 -14.31 -17.85 -12.07
C PHE A 67 -14.96 -16.54 -11.60
N GLU A 68 -15.16 -15.59 -12.50
CA GLU A 68 -15.72 -14.27 -12.18
C GLU A 68 -17.14 -14.37 -11.60
N SER A 69 -17.94 -15.35 -12.04
CA SER A 69 -19.32 -15.57 -11.59
C SER A 69 -19.44 -16.27 -10.23
N LEU A 70 -18.34 -16.82 -9.68
CA LEU A 70 -18.32 -17.41 -8.35
C LEU A 70 -18.58 -16.37 -7.26
N SER A 71 -19.14 -16.80 -6.13
CA SER A 71 -19.17 -15.99 -4.92
C SER A 71 -17.75 -15.69 -4.40
N GLU A 72 -17.61 -14.67 -3.57
CA GLU A 72 -16.31 -14.30 -2.99
C GLU A 72 -15.64 -15.46 -2.24
N SER A 73 -16.41 -16.21 -1.45
CA SER A 73 -15.91 -17.37 -0.70
C SER A 73 -15.47 -18.51 -1.62
N GLU A 74 -16.23 -18.78 -2.69
CA GLU A 74 -15.85 -19.78 -3.70
C GLU A 74 -14.58 -19.38 -4.46
N LYS A 75 -14.40 -18.10 -4.79
CA LYS A 75 -13.16 -17.59 -5.40
C LYS A 75 -11.95 -17.80 -4.52
N ILE A 76 -12.07 -17.53 -3.22
CA ILE A 76 -10.99 -17.74 -2.25
C ILE A 76 -10.63 -19.23 -2.19
N ILE A 77 -11.62 -20.11 -2.08
CA ILE A 77 -11.40 -21.57 -2.06
C ILE A 77 -10.71 -22.04 -3.35
N GLU A 78 -11.16 -21.56 -4.50
CA GLU A 78 -10.59 -21.94 -5.80
C GLU A 78 -9.15 -21.45 -5.95
N LEU A 79 -8.85 -20.20 -5.57
CA LEU A 79 -7.49 -19.65 -5.60
C LEU A 79 -6.52 -20.42 -4.71
N ASP A 80 -6.98 -20.78 -3.51
CA ASP A 80 -6.16 -21.57 -2.58
C ASP A 80 -5.94 -23.00 -3.11
N ARG A 81 -6.91 -23.60 -3.81
CA ARG A 81 -6.75 -24.90 -4.49
C ARG A 81 -5.77 -24.86 -5.65
N ILE A 82 -5.72 -23.75 -6.39
CA ILE A 82 -4.76 -23.56 -7.48
C ILE A 82 -3.33 -23.57 -6.94
N SER A 83 -3.12 -23.21 -5.67
CA SER A 83 -1.81 -23.20 -5.01
C SER A 83 -0.77 -22.42 -5.83
N SER A 84 -1.14 -21.22 -6.27
CA SER A 84 -0.22 -20.37 -7.03
C SER A 84 1.04 -20.06 -6.20
N PRO A 85 2.22 -19.90 -6.83
CA PRO A 85 3.50 -19.61 -6.17
C PRO A 85 3.59 -18.15 -5.69
N PHE A 86 2.47 -17.59 -5.25
CA PHE A 86 2.35 -16.20 -4.85
C PHE A 86 2.51 -16.07 -3.35
N THR A 87 3.34 -15.11 -2.94
CA THR A 87 3.30 -14.59 -1.57
C THR A 87 2.55 -13.27 -1.58
N TYR A 88 1.48 -13.18 -0.79
CA TYR A 88 0.64 -12.00 -0.68
C TYR A 88 1.10 -11.09 0.44
N ARG A 89 0.84 -9.79 0.28
CA ARG A 89 1.20 -8.76 1.25
C ARG A 89 0.21 -7.61 1.19
N LEU A 90 -0.27 -7.19 2.34
CA LEU A 90 -0.99 -5.92 2.49
C LEU A 90 -0.19 -4.99 3.41
N ARG A 91 -0.08 -3.72 3.02
CA ARG A 91 0.57 -2.66 3.79
C ARG A 91 -0.38 -1.49 3.98
N ILE A 92 -0.35 -0.87 5.15
CA ILE A 92 -1.09 0.36 5.46
C ILE A 92 -0.13 1.39 6.03
N GLY A 93 0.06 2.52 5.33
CA GLY A 93 0.89 3.63 5.79
C GLY A 93 0.05 4.71 6.47
N ARG A 94 0.53 5.22 7.61
CA ARG A 94 -0.13 6.27 8.40
C ARG A 94 0.87 7.25 9.00
N ASN A 95 0.48 8.53 9.01
CA ASN A 95 1.24 9.60 9.65
C ASN A 95 0.37 10.28 10.70
N LEU A 96 0.88 10.40 11.92
CA LEU A 96 0.21 11.13 13.00
C LEU A 96 -0.14 12.56 12.58
N SER A 97 -1.35 12.98 12.94
CA SER A 97 -1.92 14.28 12.60
C SER A 97 -1.00 15.45 13.01
N GLY A 98 -0.69 16.32 12.05
CA GLY A 98 0.07 17.56 12.25
C GLY A 98 1.56 17.37 12.55
N ARG A 99 2.13 16.17 12.38
CA ARG A 99 3.53 15.87 12.69
C ARG A 99 4.42 15.90 11.44
N ILE A 100 5.71 16.16 11.67
CA ILE A 100 6.73 16.09 10.62
C ILE A 100 7.06 14.63 10.36
N TYR A 101 7.05 14.22 9.10
CA TYR A 101 7.26 12.84 8.69
C TYR A 101 8.71 12.40 8.92
N PRO A 102 8.95 11.09 9.13
CA PRO A 102 10.29 10.57 9.41
C PRO A 102 11.34 10.94 8.37
N ILE A 103 10.96 11.05 7.09
CA ILE A 103 11.87 11.46 6.01
C ILE A 103 12.47 12.86 6.17
N ALA A 104 11.88 13.71 7.02
CA ALA A 104 12.25 15.10 7.21
C ALA A 104 12.88 15.38 8.59
N ALA A 105 12.41 14.72 9.65
CA ALA A 105 12.90 14.98 11.02
C ALA A 105 13.05 13.73 11.90
N GLY A 106 13.03 12.53 11.33
CA GLY A 106 13.02 11.28 12.10
C GLY A 106 11.68 11.03 12.80
N VAL A 107 11.60 9.92 13.54
CA VAL A 107 10.35 9.51 14.20
C VAL A 107 10.16 10.29 15.49
N PRO A 108 8.98 10.89 15.74
CA PRO A 108 8.67 11.56 17.01
C PRO A 108 8.40 10.50 18.11
N THR A 109 9.47 9.90 18.63
CA THR A 109 9.43 8.68 19.46
C THR A 109 8.48 8.77 20.65
N GLN A 110 8.54 9.84 21.46
CA GLN A 110 7.68 9.96 22.64
C GLN A 110 6.20 10.01 22.28
N ILE A 111 5.83 10.92 21.36
CA ILE A 111 4.44 11.10 20.90
C ILE A 111 3.92 9.80 20.28
N LEU A 112 4.76 9.12 19.48
CA LEU A 112 4.38 7.86 18.86
C LEU A 112 4.20 6.74 19.89
N ARG A 113 5.03 6.67 20.96
CA ARG A 113 4.82 5.70 22.06
C ARG A 113 3.50 5.92 22.78
N GLU A 114 3.17 7.17 23.10
CA GLU A 114 1.90 7.54 23.74
C GLU A 114 0.73 7.14 22.84
N PHE A 115 0.80 7.46 21.54
CA PHE A 115 -0.20 7.06 20.57
C PHE A 115 -0.37 5.54 20.44
N LEU A 116 0.74 4.80 20.33
CA LEU A 116 0.73 3.34 20.24
C LEU A 116 0.10 2.72 21.49
N THR A 117 0.42 3.24 22.67
CA THR A 117 -0.06 2.71 23.95
C THR A 117 -1.53 3.05 24.20
N HIS A 118 -1.93 4.31 24.00
CA HIS A 118 -3.23 4.80 24.42
C HIS A 118 -4.30 4.68 23.32
N THR A 119 -3.93 4.90 22.07
CA THR A 119 -4.86 4.84 20.93
C THR A 119 -4.87 3.45 20.30
N LEU A 120 -3.70 2.92 19.94
CA LEU A 120 -3.60 1.62 19.28
C LEU A 120 -3.61 0.44 20.25
N GLN A 121 -3.49 0.68 21.56
CA GLN A 121 -3.48 -0.33 22.63
C GLN A 121 -2.39 -1.39 22.44
N VAL A 122 -1.23 -0.96 21.94
CA VAL A 122 -0.01 -1.78 21.87
C VAL A 122 0.44 -2.12 23.28
N ASN A 123 0.88 -3.36 23.50
CA ASN A 123 1.42 -3.78 24.78
C ASN A 123 2.66 -2.94 25.15
N PRO A 124 2.64 -2.17 26.25
CA PRO A 124 3.76 -1.31 26.64
C PRO A 124 5.06 -2.06 26.86
N THR A 125 5.02 -3.38 27.12
CA THR A 125 6.23 -4.18 27.26
C THR A 125 7.07 -4.24 25.97
N LEU A 126 6.45 -4.06 24.81
CA LEU A 126 7.11 -3.97 23.51
C LEU A 126 7.78 -2.61 23.28
N LEU A 127 7.51 -1.62 24.14
CA LEU A 127 7.96 -0.22 24.00
C LEU A 127 8.88 0.21 25.16
N LYS A 128 9.54 -0.72 25.85
CA LYS A 128 10.34 -0.45 27.06
C LYS A 128 11.67 0.25 26.81
N THR A 129 12.26 0.08 25.62
CA THR A 129 13.57 0.66 25.28
C THR A 129 13.46 2.15 25.01
N GLU A 130 14.55 2.90 25.16
CA GLU A 130 14.59 4.35 24.82
C GLU A 130 14.34 4.60 23.33
N GLU A 131 14.91 3.77 22.46
CA GLU A 131 14.64 3.76 21.02
C GLU A 131 13.40 2.93 20.68
N LEU A 132 12.64 3.34 19.66
CA LEU A 132 11.50 2.56 19.20
C LEU A 132 12.04 1.30 18.51
N PRO A 133 11.50 0.11 18.82
CA PRO A 133 11.83 -1.07 18.04
C PRO A 133 11.50 -0.83 16.57
N GLN A 134 12.27 -1.40 15.64
CA GLN A 134 11.98 -1.24 14.21
C GLN A 134 10.66 -1.91 13.80
N GLN A 135 10.28 -2.97 14.52
CA GLN A 135 9.10 -3.77 14.25
C GLN A 135 8.45 -4.25 15.55
N ILE A 136 7.12 -4.24 15.61
CA ILE A 136 6.33 -4.86 16.69
C ILE A 136 5.10 -5.57 16.13
N SER A 137 4.68 -6.67 16.77
CA SER A 137 3.44 -7.35 16.40
C SER A 137 2.22 -6.59 16.89
N TRP A 138 1.16 -6.55 16.07
CA TRP A 138 -0.13 -5.94 16.40
C TRP A 138 -1.24 -6.53 15.53
N GLY A 139 -2.26 -7.10 16.19
CA GLY A 139 -3.23 -7.97 15.52
C GLY A 139 -2.53 -9.21 14.95
N GLU A 140 -2.87 -9.56 13.72
CA GLU A 140 -2.20 -10.62 12.95
C GLU A 140 -1.00 -10.11 12.14
N GLY A 141 -0.74 -8.80 12.18
CA GLY A 141 0.33 -8.15 11.42
C GLY A 141 1.42 -7.56 12.30
N ASN A 142 2.24 -6.72 11.67
CA ASN A 142 3.34 -6.03 12.32
C ASN A 142 3.34 -4.55 11.96
N PHE A 143 3.56 -3.70 12.96
CA PHE A 143 3.93 -2.31 12.72
C PHE A 143 5.43 -2.21 12.48
N PHE A 144 5.79 -1.37 11.51
CA PHE A 144 7.13 -0.93 11.19
C PHE A 144 7.22 0.59 11.39
N PHE A 145 8.35 1.06 11.91
CA PHE A 145 8.56 2.47 12.22
C PHE A 145 9.84 3.00 11.56
N GLY A 146 9.87 4.30 11.27
CA GLY A 146 11.10 4.98 10.85
C GLY A 146 11.51 4.84 9.39
N ASP A 147 10.60 4.35 8.54
CA ASP A 147 10.76 4.40 7.08
C ASP A 147 10.27 5.75 6.54
N GLU A 148 9.37 5.78 5.55
CA GLU A 148 8.80 7.02 5.06
C GLU A 148 7.67 7.55 5.94
N GLU A 149 6.80 6.67 6.44
CA GLU A 149 5.65 6.99 7.28
C GLU A 149 5.94 6.78 8.78
N HIS A 150 5.19 7.47 9.66
CA HIS A 150 5.28 7.23 11.12
C HIS A 150 4.99 5.78 11.50
N ILE A 151 3.94 5.20 10.90
CA ILE A 151 3.51 3.83 11.15
C ILE A 151 3.25 3.17 9.80
N ARG A 152 3.82 1.98 9.59
CA ARG A 152 3.42 1.08 8.52
C ARG A 152 2.97 -0.26 9.12
N TRP A 153 1.69 -0.57 9.02
CA TRP A 153 1.18 -1.91 9.35
C TRP A 153 1.30 -2.83 8.15
N GLU A 154 1.63 -4.10 8.40
CA GLU A 154 1.83 -5.07 7.33
C GLU A 154 1.54 -6.51 7.75
N VAL A 155 0.96 -7.26 6.81
CA VAL A 155 0.79 -8.72 6.85
C VAL A 155 1.39 -9.38 5.62
N LEU A 156 1.86 -10.60 5.80
CA LEU A 156 2.35 -11.50 4.77
C LEU A 156 1.56 -12.81 4.88
N ALA A 157 1.13 -13.33 3.73
CA ALA A 157 0.34 -14.54 3.65
C ALA A 157 0.78 -15.40 2.46
N SER A 158 0.70 -16.70 2.64
CA SER A 158 0.97 -17.70 1.60
C SER A 158 -0.25 -18.01 0.75
N THR A 159 -1.46 -17.77 1.28
CA THR A 159 -2.72 -17.99 0.58
C THR A 159 -3.60 -16.75 0.62
N VAL A 160 -4.63 -16.73 -0.23
CA VAL A 160 -5.57 -15.62 -0.28
C VAL A 160 -6.51 -15.68 0.93
N SER A 161 -6.93 -16.88 1.36
CA SER A 161 -7.71 -17.02 2.58
C SER A 161 -6.96 -16.53 3.81
N GLU A 162 -5.67 -16.85 3.93
CA GLU A 162 -4.82 -16.41 5.03
C GLU A 162 -4.72 -14.88 5.03
N LEU A 163 -4.47 -14.25 3.88
CA LEU A 163 -4.39 -12.80 3.76
C LEU A 163 -5.65 -12.12 4.30
N PHE A 164 -6.83 -12.52 3.82
CA PHE A 164 -8.07 -11.87 4.21
C PHE A 164 -8.48 -12.22 5.64
N ARG A 165 -8.19 -13.43 6.12
CA ARG A 165 -8.36 -13.77 7.55
C ARG A 165 -7.51 -12.88 8.45
N GLN A 166 -6.24 -12.67 8.10
CA GLN A 166 -5.35 -11.80 8.88
C GLN A 166 -5.83 -10.34 8.91
N ILE A 167 -6.33 -9.85 7.77
CA ILE A 167 -6.93 -8.50 7.65
C ILE A 167 -8.16 -8.39 8.55
N GLU A 168 -9.11 -9.34 8.44
CA GLU A 168 -10.38 -9.34 9.15
C GLU A 168 -10.22 -9.52 10.67
N ASN A 169 -9.20 -10.28 11.10
CA ASN A 169 -8.90 -10.50 12.52
C ASN A 169 -8.03 -9.39 13.16
N SER A 170 -7.58 -8.41 12.39
CA SER A 170 -6.77 -7.30 12.90
C SER A 170 -7.65 -6.08 13.18
N PRO A 171 -7.37 -5.29 14.24
CA PRO A 171 -8.18 -4.13 14.64
C PRO A 171 -7.90 -2.89 13.75
N LEU A 172 -8.00 -3.06 12.42
CA LEU A 172 -7.61 -2.08 11.42
C LEU A 172 -8.49 -0.81 11.42
N GLU A 173 -9.69 -0.87 12.00
CA GLU A 173 -10.55 0.30 12.20
C GLU A 173 -9.84 1.40 13.01
N LYS A 174 -8.90 1.04 13.90
CA LYS A 174 -8.06 2.00 14.63
C LYS A 174 -7.09 2.76 13.73
N LEU A 175 -6.77 2.22 12.56
CA LEU A 175 -5.99 2.89 11.52
C LEU A 175 -6.88 3.70 10.57
N GLU A 176 -8.19 3.77 10.79
CA GLU A 176 -9.14 4.49 9.94
C GLU A 176 -9.67 5.79 10.58
N ASN A 177 -9.20 6.14 11.78
CA ASN A 177 -9.60 7.40 12.42
C ASN A 177 -8.86 8.60 11.80
N GLN A 178 -9.61 9.42 11.06
CA GLN A 178 -9.09 10.60 10.36
C GLN A 178 -8.59 11.71 11.30
N ASN A 179 -8.95 11.68 12.58
CA ASN A 179 -8.45 12.66 13.56
C ASN A 179 -7.05 12.30 14.07
N ASP A 180 -6.71 11.01 14.06
CA ASP A 180 -5.44 10.51 14.56
C ASP A 180 -4.31 10.66 13.53
N PHE A 181 -4.69 10.72 12.25
CA PHE A 181 -3.76 10.74 11.13
C PHE A 181 -3.94 11.95 10.23
N ASP A 182 -2.88 12.30 9.52
CA ASP A 182 -2.94 13.32 8.48
C ASP A 182 -3.90 12.87 7.37
N TYR A 183 -5.02 13.56 7.30
CA TYR A 183 -6.11 13.30 6.37
C TYR A 183 -6.55 14.59 5.68
N ASP A 184 -6.75 14.52 4.37
CA ASP A 184 -7.33 15.59 3.55
C ASP A 184 -8.63 15.06 2.92
N PRO A 185 -9.76 15.80 3.01
CA PRO A 185 -11.05 15.31 2.49
C PRO A 185 -11.05 14.95 1.00
N GLU A 186 -10.22 15.60 0.18
CA GLU A 186 -10.16 15.33 -1.26
C GLU A 186 -9.09 14.28 -1.58
N LEU A 187 -7.95 14.29 -0.86
CA LEU A 187 -6.80 13.45 -1.16
C LEU A 187 -6.76 12.14 -0.35
N GLY A 188 -7.52 12.02 0.74
CA GLY A 188 -7.50 10.91 1.68
C GLY A 188 -6.36 11.00 2.71
N TYR A 189 -5.86 9.86 3.17
CA TYR A 189 -4.68 9.80 4.04
C TYR A 189 -3.45 10.32 3.30
N VAL A 190 -2.76 11.27 3.93
CA VAL A 190 -1.62 11.95 3.35
C VAL A 190 -0.34 11.23 3.75
N THR A 191 0.47 10.89 2.74
CA THR A 191 1.76 10.22 2.90
C THR A 191 2.89 11.09 2.33
N PRO A 192 4.16 10.89 2.74
CA PRO A 192 5.28 11.64 2.18
C PRO A 192 5.39 11.48 0.66
N CYS A 193 5.30 10.24 0.17
CA CYS A 193 5.25 9.93 -1.25
C CYS A 193 3.78 10.00 -1.74
N PRO A 194 3.43 10.88 -2.70
CA PRO A 194 2.03 11.05 -3.15
C PRO A 194 1.41 9.78 -3.72
N THR A 195 2.24 8.90 -4.30
CA THR A 195 1.74 7.64 -4.86
C THR A 195 1.18 6.68 -3.80
N ASN A 196 1.55 6.84 -2.52
CA ASN A 196 1.01 6.05 -1.40
C ASN A 196 -0.22 6.72 -0.75
N ALA A 197 -0.60 7.94 -1.16
CA ALA A 197 -1.68 8.69 -0.55
C ALA A 197 -3.05 8.26 -1.10
N GLY A 198 -4.13 8.51 -0.34
CA GLY A 198 -5.48 8.06 -0.64
C GLY A 198 -6.01 7.16 0.46
N THR A 199 -6.13 5.85 0.22
CA THR A 199 -6.44 4.90 1.31
C THR A 199 -5.21 4.63 2.19
N GLY A 200 -4.01 4.91 1.67
CA GLY A 200 -2.75 4.52 2.32
C GLY A 200 -2.51 3.00 2.29
N ILE A 201 -3.36 2.25 1.58
CA ILE A 201 -3.30 0.78 1.51
C ILE A 201 -2.65 0.36 0.19
N LYS A 202 -1.67 -0.53 0.30
CA LYS A 202 -1.06 -1.24 -0.82
C LYS A 202 -1.27 -2.73 -0.65
N ILE A 203 -1.95 -3.36 -1.60
CA ILE A 203 -2.01 -4.82 -1.70
C ILE A 203 -1.07 -5.29 -2.81
N SER A 204 -0.38 -6.39 -2.59
CA SER A 204 0.60 -6.91 -3.53
C SER A 204 0.71 -8.42 -3.42
N PHE A 205 1.22 -9.03 -4.48
CA PHE A 205 1.67 -10.40 -4.47
C PHE A 205 2.95 -10.49 -5.29
N LYS A 206 3.80 -11.44 -4.91
CA LYS A 206 5.09 -11.65 -5.55
C LYS A 206 5.32 -13.12 -5.86
N LEU A 207 6.16 -13.36 -6.86
CA LEU A 207 6.64 -14.67 -7.26
C LEU A 207 8.10 -14.57 -7.70
N SER A 208 8.77 -15.72 -7.84
CA SER A 208 10.13 -15.73 -8.36
C SER A 208 10.18 -15.24 -9.81
N THR A 209 11.23 -14.53 -10.17
CA THR A 209 11.47 -14.09 -11.56
C THR A 209 11.52 -15.29 -12.51
N LYS A 210 12.10 -16.42 -12.07
CA LYS A 210 12.11 -17.68 -12.82
C LYS A 210 10.70 -18.18 -13.15
N SER A 211 9.78 -18.16 -12.18
CA SER A 211 8.38 -18.55 -12.41
C SER A 211 7.70 -17.63 -13.42
N TRP A 212 7.99 -16.33 -13.36
CA TRP A 212 7.41 -15.34 -14.27
C TRP A 212 7.97 -15.41 -15.70
N GLU A 213 9.27 -15.68 -15.84
CA GLU A 213 9.92 -15.87 -17.14
C GLU A 213 9.41 -17.13 -17.84
N ASN A 214 9.17 -18.21 -17.09
CA ASN A 214 8.63 -19.48 -17.59
C ASN A 214 7.09 -19.50 -17.66
N ARG A 215 6.44 -18.33 -17.73
CA ARG A 215 4.99 -18.25 -17.81
C ARG A 215 4.42 -18.95 -19.05
N LYS A 216 3.21 -19.48 -18.93
CA LYS A 216 2.53 -20.30 -19.96
C LYS A 216 2.36 -19.58 -21.29
N ASN A 217 1.96 -18.30 -21.26
CA ASN A 217 1.76 -17.51 -22.47
C ASN A 217 2.68 -16.27 -22.47
N ALA A 218 3.70 -16.28 -23.33
CA ALA A 218 4.62 -15.15 -23.46
C ALA A 218 3.92 -13.85 -23.92
N SER A 219 2.80 -13.98 -24.65
CA SER A 219 1.98 -12.86 -25.16
C SER A 219 0.91 -12.40 -24.15
N PHE A 220 0.89 -12.96 -22.94
CA PHE A 220 -0.04 -12.56 -21.89
C PHE A 220 0.12 -11.08 -21.54
N LYS A 221 -1.01 -10.38 -21.39
CA LYS A 221 -1.03 -8.94 -21.14
C LYS A 221 -1.24 -8.66 -19.66
N ILE A 222 -0.30 -7.95 -19.05
CA ILE A 222 -0.51 -7.39 -17.71
C ILE A 222 -1.54 -6.25 -17.83
N PRO A 223 -2.59 -6.20 -16.98
CA PRO A 223 -3.53 -5.09 -16.99
C PRO A 223 -2.82 -3.76 -16.75
N GLY A 224 -3.09 -2.73 -17.56
CA GLY A 224 -2.33 -1.47 -17.53
C GLY A 224 -2.45 -0.65 -16.23
N PHE A 225 -3.47 -0.93 -15.41
CA PHE A 225 -3.62 -0.34 -14.07
C PHE A 225 -2.79 -1.05 -13.00
N LEU A 226 -2.30 -2.27 -13.29
CA LEU A 226 -1.49 -3.04 -12.37
C LEU A 226 -0.04 -2.61 -12.50
N GLU A 227 0.52 -2.12 -11.40
CA GLU A 227 1.93 -1.79 -11.35
C GLU A 227 2.75 -3.03 -11.02
N PHE A 228 3.97 -3.12 -11.56
CA PHE A 228 4.91 -4.17 -11.21
C PHE A 228 6.35 -3.68 -11.19
N TYR A 229 7.20 -4.34 -10.40
CA TYR A 229 8.64 -4.09 -10.33
C TYR A 229 9.42 -5.35 -9.96
N LEU A 230 10.73 -5.32 -10.18
CA LEU A 230 11.67 -6.35 -9.71
C LEU A 230 12.14 -6.02 -8.28
N GLU A 231 11.96 -6.94 -7.34
CA GLU A 231 12.35 -6.80 -5.93
C GLU A 231 13.61 -7.64 -5.65
N ASN A 232 14.51 -7.13 -4.79
CA ASN A 232 15.76 -7.76 -4.33
C ASN A 232 16.63 -8.38 -5.44
N SER A 233 17.66 -7.67 -5.93
CA SER A 233 18.62 -8.22 -6.91
C SER A 233 17.99 -8.86 -8.17
N SER A 234 16.72 -8.55 -8.48
CA SER A 234 15.91 -9.16 -9.55
C SER A 234 15.44 -10.60 -9.30
N GLU A 235 15.42 -11.07 -8.05
CA GLU A 235 14.97 -12.43 -7.71
C GLU A 235 13.44 -12.59 -7.75
N PHE A 236 12.69 -11.52 -7.48
CA PHE A 236 11.24 -11.55 -7.43
C PHE A 236 10.62 -10.52 -8.36
N VAL A 237 9.48 -10.90 -8.94
CA VAL A 237 8.55 -9.98 -9.59
C VAL A 237 7.44 -9.66 -8.60
N VAL A 238 7.15 -8.38 -8.39
CA VAL A 238 6.10 -7.91 -7.48
C VAL A 238 5.05 -7.20 -8.30
N PHE A 239 3.80 -7.66 -8.18
CA PHE A 239 2.62 -6.98 -8.69
C PHE A 239 1.92 -6.29 -7.53
N TYR A 240 1.45 -5.06 -7.73
CA TYR A 240 0.81 -4.32 -6.66
C TYR A 240 -0.22 -3.32 -7.14
N LEU A 241 -1.17 -3.06 -6.24
CA LEU A 241 -2.19 -2.02 -6.37
C LEU A 241 -2.06 -1.10 -5.17
N LYS A 242 -1.92 0.20 -5.45
CA LYS A 242 -2.02 1.25 -4.43
C LYS A 242 -3.46 1.75 -4.38
N ASN A 243 -3.82 2.37 -3.28
CA ASN A 243 -5.19 2.82 -3.02
C ASN A 243 -6.23 1.70 -3.03
N PHE A 244 -5.81 0.51 -2.63
CA PHE A 244 -6.72 -0.62 -2.46
C PHE A 244 -7.77 -0.29 -1.39
N ALA A 245 -9.02 -0.60 -1.68
CA ALA A 245 -10.13 -0.59 -0.72
C ALA A 245 -10.71 -2.01 -0.60
N LEU A 246 -11.21 -2.37 0.59
CA LEU A 246 -11.79 -3.71 0.82
C LEU A 246 -13.00 -3.98 -0.08
N SER A 247 -13.73 -2.94 -0.51
CA SER A 247 -14.79 -3.05 -1.53
C SER A 247 -14.29 -3.60 -2.88
N GLN A 248 -12.98 -3.58 -3.12
CA GLN A 248 -12.35 -4.07 -4.35
C GLN A 248 -11.80 -5.49 -4.20
N LYS A 249 -12.07 -6.16 -3.08
CA LYS A 249 -11.68 -7.56 -2.81
C LYS A 249 -12.00 -8.47 -4.00
N ASN A 250 -13.23 -8.44 -4.51
CA ASN A 250 -13.62 -9.24 -5.69
C ASN A 250 -12.76 -8.95 -6.94
N SER A 251 -12.45 -7.69 -7.22
CA SER A 251 -11.56 -7.35 -8.35
C SER A 251 -10.13 -7.83 -8.10
N PHE A 252 -9.65 -7.79 -6.86
CA PHE A 252 -8.35 -8.35 -6.51
C PHE A 252 -8.32 -9.88 -6.70
N LEU A 253 -9.35 -10.61 -6.26
CA LEU A 253 -9.44 -12.06 -6.46
C LEU A 253 -9.41 -12.43 -7.95
N ASN A 254 -10.20 -11.72 -8.76
CA ASN A 254 -10.18 -11.88 -10.21
C ASN A 254 -8.79 -11.60 -10.81
N LEU A 255 -8.05 -10.61 -10.28
CA LEU A 255 -6.70 -10.29 -10.73
C LEU A 255 -5.71 -11.41 -10.38
N VAL A 256 -5.77 -11.91 -9.16
CA VAL A 256 -4.92 -13.02 -8.72
C VAL A 256 -5.18 -14.24 -9.61
N TYR A 257 -6.44 -14.56 -9.89
CA TYR A 257 -6.79 -15.64 -10.80
C TYR A 257 -6.22 -15.42 -12.21
N TYR A 258 -6.38 -14.20 -12.75
CA TYR A 258 -5.87 -13.86 -14.08
C TYR A 258 -4.38 -14.16 -14.23
N LEU A 259 -3.59 -13.82 -13.19
CA LEU A 259 -2.15 -14.04 -13.19
C LEU A 259 -1.76 -15.46 -12.81
N ALA A 260 -2.54 -16.12 -11.97
CA ALA A 260 -2.37 -17.53 -11.61
C ALA A 260 -2.43 -18.44 -12.86
N LEU A 261 -3.28 -18.10 -13.84
CA LEU A 261 -3.36 -18.82 -15.12
C LEU A 261 -2.03 -18.85 -15.90
N GLN A 262 -1.08 -17.97 -15.57
CA GLN A 262 0.18 -17.84 -16.27
C GLN A 262 1.32 -18.61 -15.65
N VAL A 263 1.18 -19.11 -14.43
CA VAL A 263 2.27 -19.72 -13.68
C VAL A 263 1.90 -21.15 -13.30
N GLU A 264 2.90 -22.00 -13.16
CA GLU A 264 2.66 -23.33 -12.59
C GLU A 264 2.42 -23.22 -11.08
N PRO A 265 1.53 -24.06 -10.51
CA PRO A 265 1.37 -24.20 -9.07
C PRO A 265 2.70 -24.49 -8.36
N ALA A 266 2.81 -24.04 -7.11
CA ALA A 266 3.93 -24.34 -6.21
C ALA A 266 3.87 -25.78 -5.68
#